data_AF-C4IFF8-F1
#
_entry.id   AF-C4IFF8-F1
#
_cell.length_a   1.000
_cell.length_b   1.000
_cell.length_c   1.000
_cell.angle_alpha   90.00
_cell.angle_beta   90.00
_cell.angle_gamma   90.00
#
_symmetry.space_group_name_H-M   'P 1'
#
loop_
_entity.id
_entity.type
_entity.pdbx_description
1 polymer ?
#
loop_
_entity_poly.entity_id
_entity_poly.type
_entity_poly.pdbx_seq_one_letter_code
_entity_poly.pdbx_strand_id
1 'polypeptide(L)'
;MAQTIKFKRGTSANLGSLTLQAGEPAFCTDNGKLYIGNGTDKVLINQNNSSAVTSVGGKTGAVTLVKGDVGLGNVDNTSDANKPISTATQTALNEKAASSHTHNYAGSSSAGGAATTALSCTGNSATSTKLATSRTIAVAGAVTGSASFDGSGNISITTTLASDIDGGTF
;
A
#
# COMPACT_ATOMS: atom_id res chain seq x y z
N MET A 1 -76.03 -16.59 -25.68
CA MET A 1 -76.51 -15.36 -25.00
C MET A 1 -75.36 -14.81 -24.18
N ALA A 2 -74.95 -13.56 -24.40
CA ALA A 2 -73.91 -12.94 -23.58
C ALA A 2 -74.56 -12.33 -22.33
N GLN A 3 -74.10 -12.74 -21.15
CA GLN A 3 -74.54 -12.16 -19.88
C GLN A 3 -73.65 -10.95 -19.56
N THR A 4 -74.23 -9.77 -19.32
CA THR A 4 -73.46 -8.59 -18.88
C THR A 4 -73.54 -8.46 -17.37
N ILE A 5 -72.40 -8.49 -16.70
CA ILE A 5 -72.29 -8.25 -15.25
C ILE A 5 -71.97 -6.76 -15.04
N LYS A 6 -72.78 -6.07 -14.23
CA LYS A 6 -72.57 -4.66 -13.88
C LYS A 6 -72.03 -4.57 -12.46
N PHE A 7 -70.89 -3.92 -12.29
CA PHE A 7 -70.35 -3.55 -10.98
C PHE A 7 -70.76 -2.14 -10.61
N LYS A 8 -70.82 -1.86 -9.30
CA LYS A 8 -70.93 -0.50 -8.79
C LYS A 8 -69.73 0.29 -9.31
N ARG A 9 -69.98 1.46 -9.88
CA ARG A 9 -68.94 2.25 -10.54
C ARG A 9 -69.22 3.73 -10.41
N GLY A 10 -68.16 4.50 -10.41
CA GLY A 10 -68.22 5.96 -10.31
C GLY A 10 -66.82 6.55 -10.34
N THR A 11 -66.74 7.86 -10.19
CA THR A 11 -65.45 8.56 -10.08
C THR A 11 -64.87 8.42 -8.68
N SER A 12 -63.59 8.77 -8.50
CA SER A 12 -62.93 8.79 -7.19
C SER A 12 -63.66 9.65 -6.16
N ALA A 13 -64.36 10.70 -6.61
CA ALA A 13 -65.12 11.60 -5.75
C ALA A 13 -66.33 10.91 -5.08
N ASN A 14 -66.89 9.89 -5.73
CA ASN A 14 -68.02 9.14 -5.17
C ASN A 14 -67.57 8.10 -4.13
N LEU A 15 -66.27 7.80 -4.02
CA LEU A 15 -65.74 6.76 -3.15
C LEU A 15 -66.02 7.06 -1.68
N GLY A 16 -65.88 8.30 -1.22
CA GLY A 16 -66.10 8.67 0.19
C GLY A 16 -67.49 8.33 0.71
N SER A 17 -68.52 8.56 -0.12
CA SER A 17 -69.92 8.25 0.18
C SER A 17 -70.33 6.82 -0.19
N LEU A 18 -69.44 6.04 -0.84
CA LEU A 18 -69.77 4.71 -1.34
C LEU A 18 -69.75 3.69 -0.19
N THR A 19 -70.89 3.13 0.18
CA THR A 19 -70.95 1.99 1.11
C THR A 19 -70.96 0.69 0.32
N LEU A 20 -70.04 -0.22 0.63
CA LEU A 20 -69.95 -1.54 0.03
C LEU A 20 -70.13 -2.59 1.12
N GLN A 21 -71.00 -3.57 0.87
CA GLN A 21 -71.11 -4.75 1.72
C GLN A 21 -69.84 -5.59 1.60
N ALA A 22 -69.64 -6.50 2.56
CA ALA A 22 -68.53 -7.45 2.50
C ALA A 22 -68.57 -8.23 1.17
N GLY A 23 -67.49 -8.18 0.40
CA GLY A 23 -67.36 -8.82 -0.92
C GLY A 23 -67.93 -8.04 -2.11
N GLU A 24 -68.57 -6.88 -1.90
CA GLU A 24 -69.12 -6.10 -3.01
C GLU A 24 -68.00 -5.35 -3.76
N PRO A 25 -67.86 -5.52 -5.09
CA PRO A 25 -66.86 -4.82 -5.88
C PRO A 25 -67.34 -3.45 -6.35
N ALA A 26 -66.41 -2.49 -6.39
CA ALA A 26 -66.61 -1.20 -7.04
C ALA A 26 -65.43 -0.76 -7.90
N PHE A 27 -65.72 -0.26 -9.08
CA PHE A 27 -64.71 0.24 -10.01
C PHE A 27 -64.69 1.77 -10.06
N CYS A 28 -63.52 2.34 -9.87
CA CYS A 28 -63.25 3.76 -9.96
C CYS A 28 -62.86 4.09 -11.41
N THR A 29 -63.77 4.71 -12.16
CA THR A 29 -63.69 4.80 -13.63
C THR A 29 -62.60 5.73 -14.14
N ASP A 30 -62.18 6.68 -13.32
CA ASP A 30 -61.24 7.75 -13.62
C ASP A 30 -59.77 7.40 -13.31
N ASN A 31 -59.50 6.49 -12.35
CA ASN A 31 -58.14 6.09 -11.99
C ASN A 31 -57.89 4.58 -12.15
N GLY A 32 -58.86 3.83 -12.67
CA GLY A 32 -58.77 2.39 -12.92
C GLY A 32 -58.67 1.53 -11.66
N LYS A 33 -58.88 2.11 -10.47
CA LYS A 33 -58.78 1.39 -9.20
C LYS A 33 -60.01 0.52 -8.96
N LEU A 34 -59.78 -0.67 -8.44
CA LEU A 34 -60.79 -1.63 -8.04
C LEU A 34 -60.79 -1.76 -6.52
N TYR A 35 -61.97 -1.56 -5.92
CA TYR A 35 -62.18 -1.69 -4.48
C TYR A 35 -63.12 -2.85 -4.18
N ILE A 36 -62.92 -3.52 -3.04
CA ILE A 36 -63.82 -4.51 -2.48
C ILE A 36 -64.26 -4.05 -1.09
N GLY A 37 -65.56 -4.13 -0.80
CA GLY A 37 -66.07 -3.88 0.55
C GLY A 37 -65.64 -4.98 1.52
N ASN A 38 -65.22 -4.62 2.73
CA ASN A 38 -64.96 -5.57 3.82
C ASN A 38 -66.09 -5.60 4.87
N GLY A 39 -67.21 -4.94 4.58
CA GLY A 39 -68.38 -4.82 5.48
C GLY A 39 -68.38 -3.57 6.36
N THR A 40 -67.22 -2.92 6.54
CA THR A 40 -67.11 -1.62 7.24
C THR A 40 -66.60 -0.53 6.32
N ASP A 41 -65.69 -0.89 5.41
CA ASP A 41 -64.94 0.04 4.58
C ASP A 41 -64.58 -0.58 3.23
N LYS A 42 -63.75 0.12 2.45
CA LYS A 42 -63.37 -0.26 1.08
C LYS A 42 -61.88 -0.51 0.97
N VAL A 43 -61.49 -1.68 0.46
CA VAL A 43 -60.09 -2.09 0.30
C VAL A 43 -59.70 -1.98 -1.17
N LEU A 44 -58.63 -1.23 -1.46
CA LEU A 44 -58.02 -1.19 -2.80
C LEU A 44 -57.32 -2.53 -3.07
N ILE A 45 -57.70 -3.24 -4.13
CA ILE A 45 -57.14 -4.57 -4.43
C ILE A 45 -56.19 -4.60 -5.62
N ASN A 46 -56.13 -3.53 -6.41
CA ASN A 46 -55.18 -3.36 -7.51
C ASN A 46 -54.19 -2.22 -7.22
N GLN A 47 -53.63 -2.23 -6.02
CA GLN A 47 -52.53 -1.33 -5.66
C GLN A 47 -51.38 -1.48 -6.68
N ASN A 48 -51.17 -0.44 -7.50
CA ASN A 48 -50.05 -0.42 -8.43
C ASN A 48 -48.78 -0.08 -7.66
N ASN A 49 -48.13 -1.11 -7.11
CA ASN A 49 -46.85 -1.00 -6.43
C ASN A 49 -45.66 -1.16 -7.40
N SER A 50 -45.87 -0.95 -8.69
CA SER A 50 -44.88 -1.25 -9.72
C SER A 50 -43.72 -0.24 -9.65
N SER A 51 -42.62 -0.69 -9.02
CA SER A 51 -41.24 -0.18 -9.15
C SER A 51 -40.72 0.87 -8.16
N ALA A 52 -41.41 1.19 -7.07
CA ALA A 52 -40.87 2.10 -6.05
C ALA A 52 -40.37 1.33 -4.82
N VAL A 53 -39.14 1.63 -4.39
CA VAL A 53 -38.70 1.31 -3.02
C VAL A 53 -39.77 1.86 -2.06
N THR A 54 -40.48 0.97 -1.35
CA THR A 54 -41.58 1.38 -0.45
C THR A 54 -41.06 2.10 0.78
N SER A 55 -39.85 1.77 1.22
CA SER A 55 -39.09 2.53 2.22
C SER A 55 -37.59 2.28 2.10
N VAL A 56 -36.76 3.28 2.43
CA VAL A 56 -35.32 3.12 2.66
C VAL A 56 -35.06 3.43 4.13
N GLY A 57 -34.60 2.46 4.91
CA GLY A 57 -34.36 2.67 6.34
C GLY A 57 -35.61 3.11 7.12
N GLY A 58 -36.79 2.65 6.73
CA GLY A 58 -38.06 3.03 7.36
C GLY A 58 -38.62 4.41 6.97
N LYS A 59 -37.93 5.18 6.11
CA LYS A 59 -38.45 6.43 5.55
C LYS A 59 -39.39 6.17 4.37
N THR A 60 -40.51 6.90 4.28
CA THR A 60 -41.47 6.87 3.18
C THR A 60 -41.71 8.30 2.63
N GLY A 61 -42.22 8.45 1.39
CA GLY A 61 -42.48 9.76 0.78
C GLY A 61 -41.27 10.38 0.05
N ALA A 62 -41.06 11.70 0.18
CA ALA A 62 -39.87 12.38 -0.33
C ALA A 62 -38.65 12.03 0.55
N VAL A 63 -37.78 11.15 0.06
CA VAL A 63 -36.69 10.58 0.87
C VAL A 63 -35.40 11.38 0.68
N THR A 64 -34.93 12.01 1.76
CA THR A 64 -33.54 12.49 1.88
C THR A 64 -32.78 11.55 2.78
N LEU A 65 -31.64 11.04 2.31
CA LEU A 65 -30.87 10.01 3.01
C LEU A 65 -29.62 10.60 3.64
N VAL A 66 -29.31 10.12 4.84
CA VAL A 66 -28.00 10.29 5.49
C VAL A 66 -27.38 8.92 5.76
N LYS A 67 -26.06 8.85 5.99
CA LYS A 67 -25.34 7.58 6.22
C LYS A 67 -25.96 6.68 7.31
N GLY A 68 -26.58 7.30 8.32
CA GLY A 68 -27.25 6.59 9.42
C GLY A 68 -28.48 5.80 8.98
N ASP A 69 -29.17 6.22 7.91
CA ASP A 69 -30.43 5.60 7.47
C ASP A 69 -30.25 4.17 6.95
N VAL A 70 -29.03 3.79 6.57
CA VAL A 70 -28.70 2.46 6.04
C VAL A 70 -27.68 1.71 6.91
N GLY A 71 -27.50 2.12 8.17
CA GLY A 71 -26.57 1.47 9.10
C GLY A 71 -25.09 1.76 8.81
N LEU A 72 -24.78 2.74 7.96
CA LEU A 72 -23.41 3.14 7.61
C LEU A 72 -22.91 4.32 8.47
N GLY A 73 -23.42 4.45 9.70
CA GLY A 73 -23.08 5.55 10.61
C GLY A 73 -21.59 5.64 10.95
N ASN A 74 -20.86 4.53 10.86
CA ASN A 74 -19.43 4.45 11.16
C ASN A 74 -18.55 4.41 9.90
N VAL A 75 -19.16 4.46 8.71
CA VAL A 75 -18.41 4.41 7.46
C VAL A 75 -18.08 5.82 7.03
N ASP A 76 -16.78 6.12 6.97
CA ASP A 76 -16.25 7.36 6.43
C ASP A 76 -15.93 7.21 4.95
N ASN A 77 -16.23 8.24 4.15
CA ASN A 77 -15.78 8.31 2.75
C ASN A 77 -14.39 8.93 2.67
N THR A 78 -13.39 8.15 3.08
CA THR A 78 -11.99 8.57 3.07
C THR A 78 -11.40 8.33 1.66
N SER A 79 -10.81 9.37 1.06
CA SER A 79 -10.12 9.24 -0.23
C SER A 79 -9.00 8.19 -0.14
N ASP A 80 -8.65 7.57 -1.27
CA ASP A 80 -7.61 6.52 -1.29
C ASP A 80 -6.27 7.01 -0.73
N ALA A 81 -5.91 8.27 -0.97
CA ALA A 81 -4.69 8.89 -0.45
C ALA A 81 -4.68 9.04 1.08
N ASN A 82 -5.85 9.13 1.71
CA ASN A 82 -5.99 9.36 3.16
C ASN A 82 -6.31 8.07 3.93
N LYS A 83 -6.41 6.92 3.26
CA LYS A 83 -6.67 5.64 3.93
C LYS A 83 -5.46 5.28 4.81
N PRO A 84 -5.65 5.04 6.13
CA PRO A 84 -4.56 4.64 6.99
C PRO A 84 -4.05 3.25 6.57
N ILE A 85 -2.74 3.04 6.68
CA ILE A 85 -2.18 1.69 6.60
C ILE A 85 -2.31 0.99 7.95
N SER A 86 -2.41 -0.35 7.93
CA SER A 86 -2.52 -1.12 9.17
C SER A 86 -1.25 -1.01 10.03
N THR A 87 -1.38 -1.12 11.35
CA THR A 87 -0.24 -1.13 12.27
C THR A 87 0.76 -2.24 11.94
N ALA A 88 0.28 -3.41 11.52
CA ALA A 88 1.13 -4.51 11.09
C ALA A 88 1.94 -4.15 9.84
N THR A 89 1.31 -3.51 8.85
CA THR A 89 1.99 -3.02 7.64
C THR A 89 3.03 -1.95 7.97
N GLN A 90 2.69 -0.99 8.83
CA GLN A 90 3.62 0.06 9.24
C GLN A 90 4.82 -0.53 10.00
N THR A 91 4.59 -1.51 10.87
CA THR A 91 5.65 -2.21 11.62
C THR A 91 6.62 -2.90 10.66
N ALA A 92 6.11 -3.68 9.71
CA ALA A 92 6.94 -4.35 8.71
C ALA A 92 7.70 -3.37 7.80
N LEU A 93 7.12 -2.21 7.48
CA LEU A 93 7.80 -1.17 6.70
C LEU A 93 8.93 -0.51 7.50
N ASN A 94 8.76 -0.30 8.81
CA ASN A 94 9.78 0.27 9.68
C ASN A 94 11.01 -0.63 9.85
N GLU A 95 10.86 -1.94 9.66
CA GLU A 95 11.97 -2.91 9.72
C GLU A 95 12.81 -2.96 8.44
N LYS A 96 12.29 -2.42 7.33
CA LYS A 96 13.07 -2.35 6.09
C LYS A 96 14.20 -1.34 6.26
N ALA A 97 15.36 -1.66 5.68
CA ALA A 97 16.48 -0.73 5.63
C ALA A 97 16.06 0.59 4.98
N ALA A 98 16.39 1.70 5.62
CA ALA A 98 16.08 3.03 5.11
C ALA A 98 16.79 3.27 3.76
N SER A 99 16.20 4.13 2.90
CA SER A 99 16.80 4.50 1.62
C SER A 99 18.19 5.12 1.77
N SER A 100 18.47 5.74 2.91
CA SER A 100 19.82 6.07 3.35
C SER A 100 20.17 5.16 4.53
N HIS A 101 21.11 4.24 4.31
CA HIS A 101 21.70 3.43 5.36
C HIS A 101 23.15 3.11 5.02
N THR A 102 23.88 2.63 6.03
CA THR A 102 25.29 2.26 5.97
C THR A 102 25.46 0.76 5.75
N HIS A 103 26.33 0.34 4.84
CA HIS A 103 26.73 -1.07 4.71
C HIS A 103 27.98 -1.34 5.57
N ASN A 104 27.98 -2.42 6.36
CA ASN A 104 29.21 -2.90 6.99
C ASN A 104 30.18 -3.43 5.93
N TYR A 105 31.48 -3.19 6.12
CA TYR A 105 32.51 -3.90 5.37
C TYR A 105 32.47 -5.40 5.72
N ALA A 106 32.85 -6.26 4.76
CA ALA A 106 32.92 -7.70 4.98
C ALA A 106 33.80 -8.02 6.21
N GLY A 107 33.19 -8.61 7.25
CA GLY A 107 33.87 -8.97 8.50
C GLY A 107 33.81 -7.94 9.64
N SER A 108 33.19 -6.76 9.45
CA SER A 108 32.99 -5.78 10.52
C SER A 108 31.70 -6.04 11.31
N SER A 109 31.80 -6.07 12.64
CA SER A 109 30.66 -6.11 13.58
C SER A 109 29.99 -4.74 13.81
N SER A 110 30.45 -3.68 13.13
CA SER A 110 29.93 -2.31 13.26
C SER A 110 29.57 -1.67 11.91
N ALA A 111 28.52 -0.85 11.91
CA ALA A 111 28.02 -0.05 10.79
C ALA A 111 29.16 0.63 10.01
N GLY A 112 29.35 0.28 8.74
CA GLY A 112 30.42 0.85 7.91
C GLY A 112 30.06 2.25 7.40
N GLY A 113 30.98 3.20 7.54
CA GLY A 113 30.79 4.58 7.04
C GLY A 113 30.70 4.67 5.51
N ALA A 114 30.67 5.90 4.98
CA ALA A 114 30.64 6.16 3.54
C ALA A 114 31.68 5.34 2.77
N ALA A 115 31.33 4.85 1.57
CA ALA A 115 32.15 3.92 0.77
C ALA A 115 33.58 4.42 0.45
N THR A 116 33.88 5.69 0.68
CA THR A 116 35.21 6.30 0.56
C THR A 116 36.18 5.91 1.70
N THR A 117 35.69 5.31 2.80
CA THR A 117 36.52 4.85 3.92
C THR A 117 36.88 3.36 3.88
N ALA A 118 36.56 2.65 2.79
CA ALA A 118 37.03 1.28 2.52
C ALA A 118 38.54 1.22 2.18
N LEU A 119 39.35 2.10 2.80
CA LEU A 119 40.79 2.28 2.59
C LEU A 119 41.62 1.39 3.54
N SER A 120 41.03 0.35 4.13
CA SER A 120 41.69 -0.48 5.15
C SER A 120 41.42 -1.97 5.01
N CYS A 121 41.20 -2.47 3.79
CA CYS A 121 41.63 -3.83 3.47
C CYS A 121 43.16 -3.82 3.47
N THR A 122 43.74 -4.37 4.53
CA THR A 122 45.18 -4.60 4.71
C THR A 122 45.76 -5.31 3.48
N GLY A 123 46.55 -4.60 2.67
CA GLY A 123 47.22 -5.18 1.50
C GLY A 123 48.06 -4.20 0.68
N ASN A 124 47.42 -3.34 -0.12
CA ASN A 124 48.09 -2.31 -0.92
C ASN A 124 47.06 -1.29 -1.45
N SER A 125 47.46 -0.01 -1.58
CA SER A 125 46.63 1.04 -2.21
C SER A 125 46.58 0.87 -3.73
N ALA A 126 45.43 1.11 -4.36
CA ALA A 126 45.18 0.84 -5.79
C ALA A 126 46.10 1.61 -6.78
N THR A 127 46.85 2.60 -6.31
CA THR A 127 47.87 3.35 -7.08
C THR A 127 49.22 3.49 -6.34
N SER A 128 49.49 2.60 -5.36
CA SER A 128 50.66 2.55 -4.46
C SER A 128 51.66 3.72 -4.54
N THR A 129 51.38 4.77 -3.75
CA THR A 129 52.29 5.90 -3.51
C THR A 129 53.12 5.73 -2.24
N LYS A 130 52.78 4.82 -1.32
CA LYS A 130 53.63 4.44 -0.17
C LYS A 130 53.14 3.15 0.55
N LEU A 131 54.05 2.29 0.98
CA LEU A 131 53.83 1.20 1.94
C LEU A 131 53.52 1.78 3.32
N ALA A 132 52.49 1.26 3.99
CA ALA A 132 52.11 1.69 5.34
C ALA A 132 53.24 1.50 6.38
N THR A 133 54.10 0.51 6.17
CA THR A 133 55.34 0.33 6.94
C THR A 133 56.48 0.13 5.95
N SER A 134 57.47 1.03 6.00
CA SER A 134 58.69 0.89 5.20
C SER A 134 59.39 -0.43 5.51
N ARG A 135 59.96 -1.06 4.50
CA ARG A 135 60.69 -2.33 4.63
C ARG A 135 62.14 -2.12 4.25
N THR A 136 63.06 -2.67 5.04
CA THR A 136 64.46 -2.75 4.64
C THR A 136 64.62 -3.87 3.62
N ILE A 137 65.08 -3.53 2.43
CA ILE A 137 65.49 -4.48 1.41
C ILE A 137 66.98 -4.67 1.54
N ALA A 138 67.42 -5.89 1.83
CA ALA A 138 68.82 -6.24 2.02
C ALA A 138 69.30 -7.18 0.92
N VAL A 139 70.48 -6.88 0.38
CA VAL A 139 71.32 -7.73 -0.45
C VAL A 139 72.40 -8.32 0.47
N ALA A 140 72.55 -9.64 0.48
CA ALA A 140 73.47 -10.34 1.37
C ALA A 140 74.26 -11.41 0.58
N GLY A 141 75.45 -11.75 1.08
CA GLY A 141 76.37 -12.70 0.44
C GLY A 141 77.74 -12.05 0.17
N ALA A 142 78.39 -12.45 -0.93
CA ALA A 142 79.68 -11.87 -1.35
C ALA A 142 79.57 -10.36 -1.63
N VAL A 143 78.39 -9.89 -2.01
CA VAL A 143 78.02 -8.47 -2.10
C VAL A 143 76.96 -8.21 -1.04
N THR A 144 77.14 -7.14 -0.26
CA THR A 144 76.20 -6.73 0.79
C THR A 144 75.73 -5.31 0.55
N GLY A 145 74.51 -4.99 0.97
CA GLY A 145 73.95 -3.64 0.90
C GLY A 145 72.50 -3.65 1.38
N SER A 146 72.00 -2.53 1.90
CA SER A 146 70.57 -2.45 2.24
C SER A 146 70.03 -1.05 2.11
N ALA A 147 68.74 -0.92 1.83
CA ALA A 147 68.05 0.35 1.81
C ALA A 147 66.59 0.18 2.24
N SER A 148 66.00 1.26 2.78
CA SER A 148 64.60 1.29 3.16
C SER A 148 63.74 1.62 1.94
N PHE A 149 62.74 0.79 1.64
CA PHE A 149 61.78 0.99 0.58
C PHE A 149 60.38 1.17 1.15
N ASP A 150 59.76 2.28 0.80
CA ASP A 150 58.36 2.55 1.09
C ASP A 150 57.54 2.80 -0.18
N GLY A 151 58.07 2.70 -1.40
CA GLY A 151 57.28 2.91 -2.63
C GLY A 151 56.89 4.36 -2.95
N SER A 152 57.36 5.36 -2.19
CA SER A 152 57.16 6.78 -2.51
C SER A 152 57.98 7.30 -3.69
N GLY A 153 58.97 6.52 -4.11
CA GLY A 153 59.81 6.80 -5.27
C GLY A 153 60.83 5.68 -5.49
N ASN A 154 61.68 5.87 -6.49
CA ASN A 154 62.80 4.97 -6.75
C ASN A 154 63.84 5.09 -5.64
N ILE A 155 64.47 3.97 -5.30
CA ILE A 155 65.61 3.94 -4.37
C ILE A 155 66.80 3.24 -5.03
N SER A 156 68.00 3.55 -4.56
CA SER A 156 69.22 2.82 -4.92
C SER A 156 69.75 2.06 -3.71
N ILE A 157 70.13 0.80 -3.91
CA ILE A 157 70.83 0.03 -2.89
C ILE A 157 72.32 0.15 -3.20
N THR A 158 73.03 0.93 -2.40
CA THR A 158 74.49 0.94 -2.45
C THR A 158 75.01 -0.39 -1.93
N THR A 159 75.87 -1.04 -2.71
CA THR A 159 76.45 -2.32 -2.34
C THR A 159 77.95 -2.24 -2.18
N THR A 160 78.48 -3.12 -1.35
CA THR A 160 79.90 -3.31 -1.07
C THR A 160 80.25 -4.78 -1.24
N LEU A 161 81.40 -5.05 -1.84
CA LEU A 161 81.97 -6.39 -1.87
C LEU A 161 82.49 -6.72 -0.45
N ALA A 162 81.99 -7.79 0.15
CA ALA A 162 82.34 -8.15 1.53
C ALA A 162 83.75 -8.72 1.64
N SER A 163 84.23 -9.37 0.58
CA SER A 163 85.60 -9.87 0.40
C SER A 163 85.94 -9.86 -1.09
N ASP A 164 87.20 -9.63 -1.44
CA ASP A 164 87.65 -9.77 -2.84
C ASP A 164 87.33 -11.18 -3.37
N ILE A 165 86.71 -11.26 -4.55
CA ILE A 165 86.29 -12.54 -5.14
C ILE A 165 87.48 -13.22 -5.82
N ASP A 166 88.44 -12.42 -6.31
CA ASP A 166 89.63 -12.91 -6.97
C ASP A 166 90.79 -12.84 -5.99
N GLY A 167 90.84 -13.77 -5.02
CA GLY A 167 91.98 -13.95 -4.11
C GLY A 167 93.32 -14.27 -4.80
N GLY A 168 93.54 -13.82 -6.03
CA GLY A 168 94.79 -13.86 -6.76
C GLY A 168 95.77 -12.84 -6.20
N THR A 169 96.72 -13.34 -5.42
CA THR A 169 98.07 -12.78 -5.41
C THR A 169 98.61 -12.85 -6.84
N PHE A 170 98.86 -11.70 -7.48
CA PHE A 170 99.78 -11.62 -8.63
C PHE A 170 101.16 -12.11 -8.24
#